data_AF-A0A2Z7C0X4-F1
#
_entry.id   AF-A0A2Z7C0X4-F1
#
_cell.length_a   1.000
_cell.length_b   1.000
_cell.length_c   1.000
_cell.angle_alpha   90.00
_cell.angle_beta   90.00
_cell.angle_gamma   90.00
#
_symmetry.space_group_name_H-M   'P 1'
#
loop_
_entity.id
_entity.type
_entity.pdbx_description
1 polymer ?
#
loop_
_entity_poly.entity_id
_entity_poly.type
_entity_poly.pdbx_seq_one_letter_code
_entity_poly.pdbx_strand_id
1 'polypeptide(L)'
;SFCFQFIGSIELQIGRKLYFQDIGVSAVDECESPDGAGCSSSDSNEKIPLPRDIIDALMNYDLKLPYSTEFPLPSVIPCLGGCKEAYYCSKSCAEADWRLYHSLLCIGNGSSTSNIEALLKFTEHANETNDIFICAAKAISFTILSYRKLKAAFLEQKEKSDAPNLQKHNLPLLVDAWKPMSMGFKRKWWDCIALPADVDFCDEAEFRTQVKDLALVSLQLLKDAIYDNECAPLFSLEIYGHIIGMFELNNLDLVVASPVEDYFLYINDLPSSQKEEAERITKPFLNALGDDYAISCQGTAFFPLQGCINHSCIPNAKAFKRDEVYMLLIFQITISYIDEDVPYKERQELLADYGFICKCPRCLEEEPQLS
;
A
#
# COMPACT_ATOMS: atom_id res chain seq x y z
N SER A 1 -2.91 9.09 3.85
CA SER A 1 -1.90 9.71 4.73
C SER A 1 -0.65 9.98 3.90
N PHE A 2 0.02 11.12 4.07
CA PHE A 2 1.23 11.45 3.30
C PHE A 2 2.52 10.84 3.87
N CYS A 3 2.41 10.17 5.02
CA CYS A 3 3.55 9.64 5.76
C CYS A 3 3.51 8.10 5.71
N PHE A 4 4.35 7.53 4.85
CA PHE A 4 4.65 6.10 4.82
C PHE A 4 6.10 5.93 5.32
N GLN A 5 6.24 5.43 6.56
CA GLN A 5 7.51 5.35 7.29
C GLN A 5 7.42 4.41 8.51
N PHE A 6 8.56 3.94 8.99
CA PHE A 6 8.67 3.23 10.27
C PHE A 6 8.32 4.13 11.47
N ILE A 7 7.85 3.53 12.57
CA ILE A 7 7.44 4.22 13.80
C ILE A 7 7.95 3.47 15.04
N GLY A 8 8.27 4.19 16.11
CA GLY A 8 8.70 3.64 17.39
C GLY A 8 10.19 3.87 17.65
N SER A 9 10.95 2.79 17.82
CA SER A 9 12.41 2.83 17.99
C SER A 9 13.07 1.67 17.24
N ILE A 10 14.40 1.68 17.15
CA ILE A 10 15.19 0.57 16.61
C ILE A 10 14.90 -0.72 17.38
N GLU A 11 14.82 -0.64 18.71
CA GLU A 11 14.50 -1.78 19.56
C GLU A 11 13.13 -2.35 19.25
N LEU A 12 12.11 -1.49 19.07
CA LEU A 12 10.79 -1.95 18.68
C LEU A 12 10.79 -2.63 17.30
N GLN A 13 11.56 -2.11 16.33
CA GLN A 13 11.64 -2.72 15.01
C GLN A 13 12.30 -4.10 15.07
N ILE A 14 13.41 -4.23 15.80
CA ILE A 14 14.12 -5.50 16.00
C ILE A 14 13.21 -6.48 16.73
N GLY A 15 12.58 -6.06 17.84
CA GLY A 15 11.70 -6.89 18.65
C GLY A 15 10.51 -7.43 17.84
N ARG A 16 9.88 -6.60 17.01
CA ARG A 16 8.78 -7.03 16.13
C ARG A 16 9.23 -8.04 15.08
N LYS A 17 10.35 -7.79 14.39
CA LYS A 17 10.89 -8.72 13.39
C LYS A 17 11.17 -10.09 14.01
N LEU A 18 11.85 -10.12 15.16
CA LEU A 18 12.13 -11.36 15.90
C LEU A 18 10.84 -12.05 16.39
N TYR A 19 9.87 -11.29 16.90
CA TYR A 19 8.59 -11.84 17.32
C TYR A 19 7.84 -12.54 16.19
N PHE A 20 7.82 -11.94 14.99
CA PHE A 20 7.18 -12.53 13.82
C PHE A 20 7.91 -13.78 13.31
N GLN A 21 9.25 -13.77 13.31
CA GLN A 21 10.06 -14.95 13.04
C GLN A 21 9.74 -16.10 14.00
N ASP A 22 9.63 -15.82 15.31
CA ASP A 22 9.34 -16.81 16.35
C ASP A 22 7.98 -17.50 16.17
N ILE A 23 6.99 -16.80 15.63
CA ILE A 23 5.66 -17.37 15.34
C ILE A 23 5.53 -17.94 13.93
N GLY A 24 6.63 -18.01 13.18
CA GLY A 24 6.68 -18.59 11.83
C GLY A 24 6.12 -17.70 10.73
N VAL A 25 6.01 -16.38 10.96
CA VAL A 25 5.62 -15.39 9.96
C VAL A 25 6.90 -14.70 9.49
N SER A 26 7.57 -15.29 8.49
CA SER A 26 8.76 -14.68 7.88
C SER A 26 8.33 -13.72 6.77
N ALA A 27 8.93 -12.53 6.72
CA ALA A 27 8.63 -11.53 5.69
C ALA A 27 9.12 -11.92 4.28
N VAL A 28 9.71 -13.12 4.12
CA VAL A 28 10.29 -13.62 2.86
C VAL A 28 9.27 -14.43 2.04
N ASP A 29 8.14 -14.84 2.62
CA ASP A 29 7.17 -15.73 1.93
C ASP A 29 6.15 -15.00 1.02
N GLU A 30 6.14 -13.65 0.96
CA GLU A 30 5.13 -12.89 0.20
C GLU A 30 5.67 -12.01 -0.95
N CYS A 31 6.98 -12.07 -1.26
CA CYS A 31 7.61 -11.16 -2.22
C CYS A 31 8.29 -11.89 -3.39
N GLU A 32 7.55 -12.58 -4.25
CA GLU A 32 8.02 -12.84 -5.62
C GLU A 32 7.77 -11.58 -6.47
N SER A 33 8.66 -10.59 -6.36
CA SER A 33 8.84 -9.60 -7.43
C SER A 33 9.85 -10.15 -8.45
N PRO A 34 9.75 -9.83 -9.75
CA PRO A 34 10.64 -10.36 -10.79
C PRO A 34 12.09 -9.87 -10.68
N ASP A 35 12.38 -8.93 -9.79
CA ASP A 35 13.69 -8.29 -9.68
C ASP A 35 14.67 -9.19 -8.91
N GLY A 36 15.21 -10.17 -9.62
CA GLY A 36 16.38 -10.94 -9.25
C GLY A 36 17.65 -10.09 -9.18
N ALA A 37 17.72 -9.16 -8.23
CA ALA A 37 18.99 -8.63 -7.76
C ALA A 37 19.63 -9.70 -6.87
N GLY A 38 20.50 -10.51 -7.47
CA GLY A 38 21.10 -11.70 -6.88
C GLY A 38 21.56 -11.52 -5.44
N CYS A 39 20.78 -12.08 -4.51
CA CYS A 39 21.31 -12.49 -3.23
C CYS A 39 22.08 -13.78 -3.48
N SER A 40 23.41 -13.69 -3.40
CA SER A 40 24.22 -14.89 -3.27
C SER A 40 23.66 -15.67 -2.09
N SER A 41 23.29 -16.93 -2.31
CA SER A 41 22.93 -17.85 -1.23
C SER A 41 24.19 -18.12 -0.39
N SER A 42 24.57 -17.14 0.43
CA SER A 42 25.46 -17.35 1.55
C SER A 42 24.81 -18.37 2.46
N ASP A 43 25.60 -19.34 2.88
CA ASP A 43 25.24 -20.44 3.78
C ASP A 43 24.18 -20.02 4.80
N SER A 44 23.13 -20.83 4.93
CA SER A 44 22.13 -20.72 5.98
C SER A 44 22.82 -20.80 7.34
N ASN A 45 23.30 -19.66 7.84
CA ASN A 45 23.63 -19.52 9.25
C ASN A 45 22.32 -19.76 9.98
N GLU A 46 22.22 -20.87 10.70
CA GLU A 46 21.09 -21.16 11.58
C GLU A 46 20.85 -19.91 12.44
N LYS A 47 19.72 -19.21 12.18
CA LYS A 47 19.31 -18.05 12.98
C LYS A 47 19.24 -18.53 14.43
N ILE A 48 20.02 -17.91 15.31
CA ILE A 48 20.07 -18.29 16.72
C ILE A 48 18.89 -17.59 17.41
N PRO A 49 17.84 -18.32 17.84
CA PRO A 49 16.67 -17.69 18.45
C PRO A 49 17.04 -17.05 19.79
N LEU A 50 16.43 -15.90 20.06
CA LEU A 50 16.61 -15.20 21.33
C LEU A 50 15.52 -15.60 22.33
N PRO A 51 15.81 -15.54 23.65
CA PRO A 51 14.79 -15.75 24.66
C PRO A 51 13.63 -14.75 24.53
N ARG A 52 12.40 -15.24 24.75
CA ARG A 52 11.18 -14.44 24.57
C ARG A 52 11.11 -13.22 25.49
N ASP A 53 11.67 -13.33 26.70
CA ASP A 53 11.77 -12.21 27.64
C ASP A 53 12.65 -11.07 27.11
N ILE A 54 13.68 -11.37 26.31
CA ILE A 54 14.49 -10.34 25.64
C ILE A 54 13.72 -9.70 24.50
N ILE A 55 12.97 -10.48 23.72
CA ILE A 55 12.13 -9.97 22.63
C ILE A 55 11.02 -9.06 23.20
N ASP A 56 10.38 -9.49 24.30
CA ASP A 56 9.38 -8.68 25.00
C ASP A 56 10.01 -7.39 25.57
N ALA A 57 11.23 -7.46 26.13
CA ALA A 57 11.94 -6.27 26.64
C ALA A 57 12.25 -5.24 25.53
N LEU A 58 12.58 -5.70 24.31
CA LEU A 58 12.73 -4.84 23.13
C LEU A 58 11.40 -4.15 22.76
N MET A 59 10.30 -4.90 22.74
CA MET A 59 8.99 -4.37 22.34
C MET A 59 8.34 -3.45 23.39
N ASN A 60 8.66 -3.64 24.67
CA ASN A 60 8.12 -2.86 25.77
C ASN A 60 9.00 -1.66 26.18
N TYR A 61 10.08 -1.39 25.43
CA TYR A 61 11.05 -0.32 25.70
C TYR A 61 11.85 -0.49 27.01
N ASP A 62 11.95 -1.73 27.52
CA ASP A 62 12.72 -2.06 28.72
C ASP A 62 14.20 -2.30 28.41
N LEU A 63 14.53 -2.62 27.15
CA LEU A 63 15.89 -2.75 26.66
C LEU A 63 16.24 -1.56 25.76
N LYS A 64 17.42 -0.96 25.97
CA LYS A 64 17.97 0.09 25.10
C LYS A 64 19.29 -0.34 24.49
N LEU A 65 19.39 -0.30 23.17
CA LEU A 65 20.59 -0.69 22.46
C LEU A 65 21.60 0.46 22.36
N PRO A 66 22.91 0.18 22.29
CA PRO A 66 23.93 1.20 22.08
C PRO A 66 23.66 2.01 20.81
N TYR A 67 23.82 3.33 20.87
CA TYR A 67 23.68 4.25 19.72
C TYR A 67 22.30 4.27 19.03
N SER A 68 21.27 3.58 19.55
CA SER A 68 19.95 3.55 18.92
C SER A 68 19.27 4.93 18.85
N THR A 69 19.65 5.87 19.72
CA THR A 69 19.14 7.24 19.72
C THR A 69 19.60 8.09 18.54
N GLU A 70 20.66 7.67 17.83
CA GLU A 70 21.10 8.34 16.59
C GLU A 70 20.14 8.09 15.42
N PHE A 71 19.19 7.17 15.59
CA PHE A 71 18.17 6.79 14.61
C PHE A 71 16.76 7.11 15.13
N PRO A 72 16.40 8.39 15.31
CA PRO A 72 15.10 8.76 15.85
C PRO A 72 13.98 8.37 14.87
N LEU A 73 13.01 7.60 15.37
CA LEU A 73 11.79 7.27 14.65
C LEU A 73 10.58 8.02 15.26
N PRO A 74 9.54 8.32 14.47
CA PRO A 74 8.32 8.93 14.97
C PRO A 74 7.64 8.09 16.07
N SER A 75 6.91 8.74 16.97
CA SER A 75 6.17 8.04 18.02
C SER A 75 5.08 7.10 17.46
N VAL A 76 4.74 6.06 18.22
CA VAL A 76 3.63 5.15 17.91
C VAL A 76 2.34 5.74 18.44
N ILE A 77 1.47 6.21 17.54
CA ILE A 77 0.14 6.73 17.89
C ILE A 77 -0.91 5.69 17.53
N PRO A 78 -1.75 5.23 18.49
CA PRO A 78 -2.79 4.25 18.20
C PRO A 78 -3.96 4.88 17.45
N CYS A 79 -4.79 4.03 16.84
CA CYS A 79 -6.05 4.43 16.23
C CYS A 79 -7.01 5.12 17.20
N LEU A 80 -7.68 6.17 16.72
CA LEU A 80 -8.70 6.92 17.46
C LEU A 80 -9.92 6.07 17.83
N GLY A 81 -10.28 5.10 16.98
CA GLY A 81 -11.34 4.13 17.25
C GLY A 81 -10.93 2.99 18.16
N GLY A 82 -9.64 2.89 18.52
CA GLY A 82 -9.11 1.86 19.39
C GLY A 82 -9.01 0.47 18.76
N CYS A 83 -8.97 0.35 17.43
CA CYS A 83 -8.52 -0.91 16.83
C CYS A 83 -7.04 -1.14 17.18
N LYS A 84 -6.65 -2.40 17.33
CA LYS A 84 -5.28 -2.79 17.68
C LYS A 84 -4.38 -3.02 16.47
N GLU A 85 -4.87 -2.68 15.28
CA GLU A 85 -4.24 -2.96 13.99
C GLU A 85 -3.57 -1.71 13.39
N ALA A 86 -4.26 -0.55 13.44
CA ALA A 86 -3.77 0.66 12.82
C ALA A 86 -2.97 1.53 13.81
N TYR A 87 -1.74 1.87 13.41
CA TYR A 87 -0.84 2.77 14.13
C TYR A 87 -0.29 3.84 13.19
N TYR A 88 0.02 5.01 13.76
CA TYR A 88 0.36 6.21 13.01
C TYR A 88 1.61 6.88 13.58
N CYS A 89 2.35 7.57 12.73
CA CYS A 89 3.56 8.31 13.11
C CYS A 89 3.27 9.62 13.86
N SER A 90 2.01 10.08 13.90
CA SER A 90 1.61 11.32 14.57
C SER A 90 0.10 11.37 14.81
N LYS A 91 -0.33 12.28 15.70
CA LYS A 91 -1.76 12.56 15.94
C LYS A 91 -2.45 13.08 14.68
N SER A 92 -1.79 13.96 13.92
CA SER A 92 -2.35 14.50 12.68
C SER A 92 -2.54 13.41 11.63
N CYS A 93 -1.63 12.41 11.54
CA CYS A 93 -1.82 11.26 10.66
C CYS A 93 -2.99 10.38 11.09
N ALA A 94 -3.15 10.11 12.39
CA ALA A 94 -4.28 9.35 12.92
C ALA A 94 -5.61 10.06 12.66
N GLU A 95 -5.69 11.36 12.93
CA GLU A 95 -6.88 12.19 12.67
C GLU A 95 -7.21 12.29 11.19
N ALA A 96 -6.19 12.45 10.34
CA ALA A 96 -6.38 12.50 8.89
C ALA A 96 -6.94 11.17 8.37
N ASP A 97 -6.35 10.04 8.74
CA ASP A 97 -6.83 8.72 8.32
C ASP A 97 -8.24 8.43 8.83
N TRP A 98 -8.51 8.74 10.11
CA TRP A 98 -9.84 8.62 10.72
C TRP A 98 -10.91 9.40 9.94
N ARG A 99 -10.62 10.67 9.66
CA ARG A 99 -11.53 11.59 8.96
C ARG A 99 -11.76 11.17 7.51
N LEU A 100 -10.74 10.64 6.86
CA LEU A 100 -10.79 10.36 5.42
C LEU A 100 -11.37 8.97 5.13
N TYR A 101 -11.07 7.95 5.93
CA TYR A 101 -11.45 6.57 5.59
C TYR A 101 -11.75 5.73 6.83
N HIS A 102 -10.83 5.74 7.80
CA HIS A 102 -10.74 4.70 8.80
C HIS A 102 -11.88 4.70 9.80
N SER A 103 -12.58 5.82 10.02
CA SER A 103 -13.78 5.83 10.88
C SER A 103 -14.85 4.81 10.44
N LEU A 104 -15.02 4.57 9.13
CA LEU A 104 -15.95 3.55 8.61
C LEU A 104 -15.35 2.14 8.55
N LEU A 105 -14.02 2.05 8.50
CA LEU A 105 -13.28 0.79 8.33
C LEU A 105 -12.56 0.35 9.61
N CYS A 106 -12.90 0.95 10.75
CA CYS A 106 -12.33 0.59 12.03
C CYS A 106 -13.12 -0.60 12.62
N ILE A 107 -12.41 -1.56 13.20
CA ILE A 107 -13.02 -2.66 13.97
C ILE A 107 -13.02 -2.38 15.49
N GLY A 108 -12.52 -1.22 15.90
CA GLY A 108 -12.47 -0.81 17.30
C GLY A 108 -13.81 -0.27 17.82
N ASN A 109 -13.91 -0.13 19.15
CA ASN A 109 -15.15 0.31 19.83
C ASN A 109 -15.63 1.70 19.38
N GLY A 110 -14.73 2.57 18.91
CA GLY A 110 -15.07 3.90 18.41
C GLY A 110 -15.50 3.94 16.94
N SER A 111 -15.67 2.78 16.29
CA SER A 111 -16.00 2.71 14.87
C SER A 111 -17.33 3.37 14.52
N SER A 112 -17.41 3.93 13.32
CA SER A 112 -18.62 4.44 12.69
C SER A 112 -19.29 3.43 11.76
N THR A 113 -18.76 2.20 11.66
CA THR A 113 -19.42 1.12 10.93
C THR A 113 -20.72 0.69 11.62
N SER A 114 -21.71 0.32 10.82
CA SER A 114 -22.96 -0.25 11.34
C SER A 114 -22.84 -1.72 11.72
N ASN A 115 -21.84 -2.43 11.18
CA ASN A 115 -21.72 -3.88 11.34
C ASN A 115 -20.24 -4.31 11.36
N ILE A 116 -19.68 -4.42 12.58
CA ILE A 116 -18.28 -4.81 12.81
C ILE A 116 -18.02 -6.25 12.35
N GLU A 117 -18.99 -7.17 12.50
CA GLU A 117 -18.82 -8.57 12.09
C GLU A 117 -18.66 -8.69 10.58
N ALA A 118 -19.47 -7.96 9.81
CA ALA A 118 -19.32 -7.93 8.35
C ALA A 118 -17.99 -7.30 7.93
N LEU A 119 -17.54 -6.26 8.65
CA LEU A 119 -16.25 -5.64 8.38
C LEU A 119 -15.08 -6.59 8.66
N LEU A 120 -15.14 -7.39 9.73
CA LEU A 120 -14.13 -8.41 10.02
C LEU A 120 -14.05 -9.46 8.90
N LYS A 121 -15.21 -9.96 8.43
CA LYS A 121 -15.27 -10.91 7.30
C LYS A 121 -14.72 -10.29 6.01
N PHE A 122 -15.01 -9.02 5.77
CA PHE A 122 -14.43 -8.29 4.65
C PHE A 122 -12.90 -8.21 4.75
N THR A 123 -12.37 -7.84 5.91
CA THR A 123 -10.92 -7.73 6.14
C THR A 123 -10.23 -9.09 6.01
N GLU A 124 -10.80 -10.14 6.59
CA GLU A 124 -10.32 -11.52 6.43
C GLU A 124 -10.28 -11.94 4.97
N HIS A 125 -11.40 -11.76 4.24
CA HIS A 125 -11.46 -12.06 2.81
C HIS A 125 -10.41 -11.29 2.00
N ALA A 126 -10.20 -10.00 2.28
CA ALA A 126 -9.19 -9.21 1.59
C ALA A 126 -7.77 -9.71 1.87
N ASN A 127 -7.45 -10.03 3.13
CA ASN A 127 -6.14 -10.56 3.51
C ASN A 127 -5.88 -11.95 2.92
N GLU A 128 -6.91 -12.79 2.77
CA GLU A 128 -6.78 -14.15 2.23
C GLU A 128 -6.78 -14.22 0.70
N THR A 129 -7.23 -13.17 0.01
CA THR A 129 -7.44 -13.22 -1.45
C THR A 129 -6.68 -12.14 -2.21
N ASN A 130 -6.93 -10.86 -1.92
CA ASN A 130 -6.25 -9.74 -2.55
C ASN A 130 -6.42 -8.46 -1.72
N ASP A 131 -5.31 -7.86 -1.31
CA ASP A 131 -5.27 -6.66 -0.48
C ASP A 131 -5.78 -5.39 -1.19
N ILE A 132 -5.90 -5.42 -2.53
CA ILE A 132 -6.49 -4.35 -3.34
C ILE A 132 -7.91 -4.00 -2.91
N PHE A 133 -8.64 -4.98 -2.34
CA PHE A 133 -9.97 -4.77 -1.81
C PHE A 133 -9.95 -3.76 -0.65
N ILE A 134 -8.90 -3.73 0.16
CA ILE A 134 -8.71 -2.72 1.22
C ILE A 134 -8.56 -1.33 0.61
N CYS A 135 -7.82 -1.19 -0.49
CA CYS A 135 -7.71 0.06 -1.24
C CYS A 135 -9.07 0.52 -1.80
N ALA A 136 -9.83 -0.40 -2.38
CA ALA A 136 -11.17 -0.12 -2.89
C ALA A 136 -12.15 0.29 -1.77
N ALA A 137 -12.09 -0.37 -0.62
CA ALA A 137 -12.88 -0.01 0.57
C ALA A 137 -12.52 1.37 1.10
N LYS A 138 -11.23 1.73 1.11
CA LYS A 138 -10.78 3.10 1.45
C LYS A 138 -11.34 4.11 0.45
N ALA A 139 -11.33 3.83 -0.86
CA ALA A 139 -11.89 4.72 -1.88
C ALA A 139 -13.40 4.95 -1.72
N ILE A 140 -14.16 3.89 -1.43
CA ILE A 140 -15.60 4.01 -1.14
C ILE A 140 -15.83 4.81 0.15
N SER A 141 -15.12 4.47 1.23
CA SER A 141 -15.25 5.15 2.53
C SER A 141 -14.92 6.64 2.45
N PHE A 142 -13.88 6.98 1.69
CA PHE A 142 -13.54 8.36 1.35
C PHE A 142 -14.69 9.14 0.75
N THR A 143 -15.31 8.52 -0.26
CA THR A 143 -16.34 9.16 -1.06
C THR A 143 -17.59 9.35 -0.22
N ILE A 144 -17.96 8.37 0.61
CA ILE A 144 -19.07 8.46 1.57
C ILE A 144 -18.82 9.59 2.57
N LEU A 145 -17.66 9.61 3.23
CA LEU A 145 -17.35 10.62 4.26
C LEU A 145 -17.25 12.03 3.66
N SER A 146 -16.68 12.16 2.46
CA SER A 146 -16.61 13.41 1.72
C SER A 146 -18.01 13.89 1.30
N TYR A 147 -18.86 12.98 0.80
CA TYR A 147 -20.25 13.27 0.47
C TYR A 147 -21.03 13.78 1.69
N ARG A 148 -20.94 13.10 2.84
CA ARG A 148 -21.60 13.50 4.09
C ARG A 148 -21.18 14.91 4.51
N LYS A 149 -19.87 15.22 4.41
CA LYS A 149 -19.34 16.55 4.72
C LYS A 149 -19.86 17.63 3.76
N LEU A 150 -19.83 17.38 2.44
CA LEU A 150 -20.33 18.32 1.43
C LEU A 150 -21.83 18.58 1.60
N LYS A 151 -22.59 17.52 1.88
CA LYS A 151 -24.02 17.60 2.14
C LYS A 151 -24.34 18.43 3.38
N ALA A 152 -23.63 18.21 4.49
CA ALA A 152 -23.81 19.00 5.71
C ALA A 152 -23.55 20.49 5.45
N ALA A 153 -22.45 20.82 4.79
CA ALA A 153 -22.12 22.20 4.42
C ALA A 153 -23.17 22.84 3.48
N PHE A 154 -23.72 22.07 2.54
CA PHE A 154 -24.80 22.53 1.66
C PHE A 154 -26.09 22.83 2.43
N LEU A 155 -26.46 21.98 3.39
CA LEU A 155 -27.66 22.20 4.22
C LEU A 155 -27.51 23.44 5.12
N GLU A 156 -26.35 23.65 5.73
CA GLU A 156 -26.06 24.84 6.55
C GLU A 156 -26.14 26.15 5.75
N GLN A 157 -25.79 26.13 4.46
CA GLN A 157 -25.91 27.30 3.57
C GLN A 157 -27.37 27.55 3.16
N LYS A 158 -28.16 26.49 3.00
CA LYS A 158 -29.57 26.58 2.64
C LYS A 158 -30.42 27.16 3.77
N GLU A 159 -30.16 26.77 5.02
CA GLU A 159 -30.82 27.34 6.20
C GLU A 159 -30.63 28.86 6.32
N LYS A 160 -29.56 29.41 5.72
CA LYS A 160 -29.25 30.84 5.72
C LYS A 160 -29.88 31.61 4.56
N SER A 161 -30.46 30.95 3.55
CA SER A 161 -30.81 31.58 2.27
C SER A 161 -32.28 31.53 1.84
N ASP A 162 -33.21 31.02 2.67
CA ASP A 162 -34.68 30.98 2.41
C ASP A 162 -35.07 30.51 0.98
N ALA A 163 -34.25 29.66 0.36
CA ALA A 163 -34.45 29.23 -1.02
C ALA A 163 -35.36 27.98 -1.11
N PRO A 164 -36.30 27.92 -2.08
CA PRO A 164 -37.29 26.84 -2.16
C PRO A 164 -36.67 25.45 -2.43
N ASN A 165 -37.40 24.42 -2.00
CA ASN A 165 -37.00 23.02 -1.99
C ASN A 165 -36.76 22.43 -3.40
N LEU A 166 -35.51 22.38 -3.84
CA LEU A 166 -35.08 21.39 -4.84
C LEU A 166 -34.68 20.09 -4.12
N GLN A 167 -35.61 19.12 -4.09
CA GLN A 167 -35.31 17.74 -3.72
C GLN A 167 -34.45 17.09 -4.82
N LYS A 168 -33.46 16.27 -4.38
CA LYS A 168 -32.60 15.35 -5.17
C LYS A 168 -31.36 15.93 -5.87
N HIS A 169 -30.43 16.52 -5.12
CA HIS A 169 -29.05 16.77 -5.59
C HIS A 169 -28.02 15.77 -5.01
N ASN A 170 -28.40 14.50 -4.79
CA ASN A 170 -27.46 13.52 -4.23
C ASN A 170 -26.33 13.20 -5.22
N LEU A 171 -26.63 13.09 -6.51
CA LEU A 171 -25.64 12.69 -7.51
C LEU A 171 -24.56 13.75 -7.77
N PRO A 172 -24.86 15.06 -7.94
CA PRO A 172 -23.81 16.08 -8.10
C PRO A 172 -22.85 16.14 -6.91
N LEU A 173 -23.37 16.11 -5.68
CA LEU A 173 -22.55 16.11 -4.47
C LEU A 173 -21.69 14.83 -4.36
N LEU A 174 -22.22 13.69 -4.79
CA LEU A 174 -21.47 12.43 -4.82
C LEU A 174 -20.35 12.47 -5.87
N VAL A 175 -20.60 13.08 -7.03
CA VAL A 175 -19.57 13.31 -8.06
C VAL A 175 -18.49 14.27 -7.55
N ASP A 176 -18.88 15.35 -6.85
CA ASP A 176 -17.93 16.27 -6.22
C ASP A 176 -17.10 15.58 -5.13
N ALA A 177 -17.70 14.67 -4.36
CA ALA A 177 -17.00 13.85 -3.37
C ALA A 177 -16.00 12.87 -4.02
N TRP A 178 -16.34 12.32 -5.18
CA TRP A 178 -15.47 11.41 -5.96
C TRP A 178 -14.33 12.13 -6.69
N LYS A 179 -14.46 13.43 -6.96
CA LYS A 179 -13.51 14.22 -7.76
C LYS A 179 -12.02 14.01 -7.43
N PRO A 180 -11.59 13.88 -6.15
CA PRO A 180 -10.18 13.62 -5.84
C PRO A 180 -9.64 12.28 -6.40
N MET A 181 -10.52 11.32 -6.73
CA MET A 181 -10.22 10.01 -7.30
C MET A 181 -10.62 9.92 -8.79
N SER A 182 -10.94 11.03 -9.45
CA SER A 182 -11.40 11.01 -10.83
C SER A 182 -10.29 10.77 -11.86
N MET A 183 -9.02 10.94 -11.49
CA MET A 183 -7.86 10.77 -12.37
C MET A 183 -7.34 9.32 -12.37
N GLY A 184 -6.47 8.96 -13.31
CA GLY A 184 -5.96 7.60 -13.50
C GLY A 184 -6.86 6.74 -14.39
N PHE A 185 -6.27 5.71 -15.00
CA PHE A 185 -6.96 4.76 -15.87
C PHE A 185 -7.88 3.84 -15.07
N LYS A 186 -9.11 3.58 -15.55
CA LYS A 186 -10.16 2.87 -14.79
C LYS A 186 -10.80 1.77 -15.62
N ARG A 187 -10.02 0.84 -16.17
CA ARG A 187 -10.63 -0.36 -16.74
C ARG A 187 -11.11 -1.27 -15.60
N LYS A 188 -12.12 -2.09 -15.85
CA LYS A 188 -12.56 -3.08 -14.87
C LYS A 188 -11.46 -4.10 -14.63
N TRP A 189 -11.22 -4.42 -13.38
CA TRP A 189 -10.15 -5.34 -12.96
C TRP A 189 -10.12 -6.64 -13.75
N TRP A 190 -11.25 -7.36 -13.80
CA TRP A 190 -11.32 -8.62 -14.55
C TRP A 190 -11.12 -8.44 -16.06
N ASP A 191 -11.33 -7.25 -16.63
CA ASP A 191 -11.07 -7.00 -18.07
C ASP A 191 -9.60 -6.62 -18.36
N CYS A 192 -8.78 -6.34 -17.33
CA CYS A 192 -7.44 -5.76 -17.51
C CYS A 192 -6.30 -6.49 -16.81
N ILE A 193 -6.57 -7.29 -15.77
CA ILE A 193 -5.53 -8.06 -15.09
C ILE A 193 -4.83 -8.99 -16.10
N ALA A 194 -3.51 -9.13 -15.99
CA ALA A 194 -2.78 -10.07 -16.85
C ALA A 194 -3.24 -11.51 -16.57
N LEU A 195 -3.10 -12.37 -17.58
CA LEU A 195 -3.27 -13.80 -17.39
C LEU A 195 -2.01 -14.33 -16.68
N PRO A 196 -2.16 -15.07 -15.57
CA PRO A 196 -1.04 -15.78 -14.95
C PRO A 196 -0.38 -16.74 -15.94
N ALA A 197 0.93 -16.96 -15.80
CA ALA A 197 1.71 -17.77 -16.74
C ALA A 197 1.27 -19.25 -16.79
N ASP A 198 0.59 -19.72 -15.75
CA ASP A 198 0.04 -21.07 -15.59
C ASP A 198 -1.39 -21.23 -16.13
N VAL A 199 -2.03 -20.15 -16.57
CA VAL A 199 -3.39 -20.19 -17.16
C VAL A 199 -3.29 -20.27 -18.68
N ASP A 200 -3.83 -21.35 -19.27
CA ASP A 200 -3.93 -21.49 -20.72
C ASP A 200 -4.90 -20.44 -21.30
N PHE A 201 -4.61 -19.93 -22.49
CA PHE A 201 -5.49 -18.99 -23.20
C PHE A 201 -6.91 -19.54 -23.41
N CYS A 202 -7.07 -20.86 -23.51
CA CYS A 202 -8.37 -21.51 -23.61
C CYS A 202 -9.23 -21.32 -22.34
N ASP A 203 -8.59 -21.12 -21.18
CA ASP A 203 -9.22 -21.00 -19.87
C ASP A 203 -9.40 -19.52 -19.44
N GLU A 204 -9.00 -18.55 -20.28
CA GLU A 204 -9.11 -17.12 -19.97
C GLU A 204 -10.52 -16.73 -19.51
N ALA A 205 -11.57 -17.18 -20.21
CA ALA A 205 -12.94 -16.82 -19.86
C ALA A 205 -13.35 -17.30 -18.45
N GLU A 206 -12.84 -18.46 -18.02
CA GLU A 206 -13.08 -19.00 -16.68
C GLU A 206 -12.32 -18.19 -15.64
N PHE A 207 -11.03 -17.92 -15.85
CA PHE A 207 -10.21 -17.08 -14.98
C PHE A 207 -10.85 -15.70 -14.75
N ARG A 208 -11.29 -15.05 -15.84
CA ARG A 208 -11.96 -13.73 -15.80
C ARG A 208 -13.24 -13.77 -14.97
N THR A 209 -13.97 -14.89 -15.03
CA THR A 209 -15.19 -15.11 -14.24
C THR A 209 -14.86 -15.27 -12.76
N GLN A 210 -13.84 -16.06 -12.42
CA GLN A 210 -13.40 -16.25 -11.03
C GLN A 210 -12.94 -14.93 -10.39
N VAL A 211 -12.14 -14.12 -11.09
CA VAL A 211 -11.73 -12.78 -10.63
C VAL A 211 -12.93 -11.87 -10.36
N LYS A 212 -13.93 -11.92 -11.24
CA LYS A 212 -15.16 -11.15 -11.07
C LYS A 212 -15.99 -11.62 -9.87
N ASP A 213 -16.04 -12.94 -9.63
CA ASP A 213 -16.74 -13.51 -8.48
C ASP A 213 -16.05 -13.15 -7.16
N LEU A 214 -14.72 -13.11 -7.11
CA LEU A 214 -13.97 -12.58 -5.97
C LEU A 214 -14.35 -11.12 -5.66
N ALA A 215 -14.36 -10.26 -6.68
CA ALA A 215 -14.77 -8.87 -6.51
C ALA A 215 -16.23 -8.74 -6.04
N LEU A 216 -17.13 -9.65 -6.46
CA LEU A 216 -18.52 -9.66 -6.01
C LEU A 216 -18.65 -10.05 -4.54
N VAL A 217 -17.95 -11.10 -4.08
CA VAL A 217 -17.94 -11.52 -2.67
C VAL A 217 -17.42 -10.38 -1.79
N SER A 218 -16.26 -9.82 -2.16
CA SER A 218 -15.65 -8.69 -1.48
C SER A 218 -16.61 -7.48 -1.37
N LEU A 219 -17.25 -7.11 -2.48
CA LEU A 219 -18.23 -6.02 -2.50
C LEU A 219 -19.42 -6.29 -1.58
N GLN A 220 -19.94 -7.51 -1.55
CA GLN A 220 -21.10 -7.86 -0.73
C GLN A 220 -20.76 -7.75 0.77
N LEU A 221 -19.59 -8.24 1.18
CA LEU A 221 -19.10 -8.11 2.55
C LEU A 221 -18.91 -6.64 2.95
N LEU A 222 -18.30 -5.83 2.07
CA LEU A 222 -18.12 -4.39 2.31
C LEU A 222 -19.47 -3.66 2.41
N LYS A 223 -20.42 -4.02 1.55
CA LYS A 223 -21.77 -3.46 1.56
C LYS A 223 -22.46 -3.77 2.89
N ASP A 224 -22.39 -5.00 3.37
CA ASP A 224 -22.99 -5.39 4.65
C ASP A 224 -22.36 -4.64 5.85
N ALA A 225 -21.10 -4.20 5.71
CA ALA A 225 -20.40 -3.41 6.72
C ALA A 225 -20.80 -1.91 6.71
N ILE A 226 -20.72 -1.25 5.54
CA ILE A 226 -20.69 0.22 5.45
C ILE A 226 -21.70 0.83 4.46
N TYR A 227 -22.73 0.09 4.02
CA TYR A 227 -23.69 0.58 3.03
C TYR A 227 -24.36 1.89 3.45
N ASP A 228 -24.41 2.84 2.50
CA ASP A 228 -25.12 4.10 2.63
C ASP A 228 -26.08 4.24 1.43
N ASN A 229 -27.38 4.34 1.71
CA ASN A 229 -28.41 4.43 0.68
C ASN A 229 -28.25 5.67 -0.21
N GLU A 230 -27.71 6.77 0.33
CA GLU A 230 -27.48 7.99 -0.46
C GLU A 230 -26.26 7.88 -1.37
N CYS A 231 -25.36 6.94 -1.07
CA CYS A 231 -24.19 6.59 -1.85
C CYS A 231 -24.33 5.22 -2.55
N ALA A 232 -25.56 4.70 -2.69
CA ALA A 232 -25.83 3.38 -3.25
C ALA A 232 -25.12 3.06 -4.59
N PRO A 233 -24.93 4.02 -5.53
CA PRO A 233 -24.19 3.75 -6.77
C PRO A 233 -22.76 3.22 -6.55
N LEU A 234 -22.08 3.64 -5.47
CA LEU A 234 -20.73 3.17 -5.15
C LEU A 234 -20.66 1.66 -4.90
N PHE A 235 -21.79 1.04 -4.53
CA PHE A 235 -21.90 -0.38 -4.22
C PHE A 235 -22.44 -1.21 -5.39
N SER A 236 -22.16 -0.79 -6.63
CA SER A 236 -22.38 -1.59 -7.82
C SER A 236 -21.11 -2.35 -8.20
N LEU A 237 -21.24 -3.59 -8.66
CA LEU A 237 -20.09 -4.40 -9.08
C LEU A 237 -19.29 -3.72 -10.18
N GLU A 238 -19.97 -3.06 -11.12
CA GLU A 238 -19.31 -2.28 -12.15
C GLU A 238 -18.43 -1.19 -11.54
N ILE A 239 -18.96 -0.30 -10.69
CA ILE A 239 -18.14 0.77 -10.07
C ILE A 239 -17.01 0.16 -9.23
N TYR A 240 -17.28 -0.87 -8.44
CA TYR A 240 -16.26 -1.53 -7.62
C TYR A 240 -15.12 -2.09 -8.47
N GLY A 241 -15.43 -2.76 -9.58
CA GLY A 241 -14.44 -3.27 -10.53
C GLY A 241 -13.60 -2.17 -11.19
N HIS A 242 -14.19 -0.98 -11.46
CA HIS A 242 -13.44 0.17 -11.96
C HIS A 242 -12.54 0.80 -10.88
N ILE A 243 -12.96 0.77 -9.60
CA ILE A 243 -12.14 1.23 -8.48
C ILE A 243 -10.94 0.31 -8.29
N ILE A 244 -11.16 -1.01 -8.29
CA ILE A 244 -10.06 -1.98 -8.17
C ILE A 244 -9.08 -1.81 -9.32
N GLY A 245 -9.56 -1.84 -10.58
CA GLY A 245 -8.69 -1.67 -11.74
C GLY A 245 -8.01 -0.31 -11.79
N MET A 246 -8.57 0.73 -11.15
CA MET A 246 -7.88 2.01 -10.97
C MET A 246 -6.63 1.89 -10.11
N PHE A 247 -6.65 1.09 -9.05
CA PHE A 247 -5.44 0.88 -8.27
C PHE A 247 -4.47 0.01 -9.06
N GLU A 248 -4.88 -1.18 -9.50
CA GLU A 248 -4.02 -2.14 -10.22
C GLU A 248 -3.26 -1.52 -11.40
N LEU A 249 -3.91 -0.66 -12.18
CA LEU A 249 -3.32 -0.10 -13.41
C LEU A 249 -2.50 1.18 -13.19
N ASN A 250 -2.52 1.74 -11.98
CA ASN A 250 -1.90 3.04 -11.69
C ASN A 250 -1.05 3.02 -10.40
N ASN A 251 -0.91 1.85 -9.78
CA ASN A 251 -0.19 1.67 -8.54
C ASN A 251 1.30 1.98 -8.76
N LEU A 252 1.90 2.61 -7.75
CA LEU A 252 3.32 2.87 -7.66
C LEU A 252 3.85 2.24 -6.39
N ASP A 253 4.92 1.45 -6.53
CA ASP A 253 5.60 0.85 -5.39
C ASP A 253 6.29 1.92 -4.55
N LEU A 254 6.07 1.83 -3.25
CA LEU A 254 6.71 2.63 -2.23
C LEU A 254 7.61 1.72 -1.41
N VAL A 255 8.90 2.04 -1.41
CA VAL A 255 9.89 1.38 -0.57
C VAL A 255 10.42 2.37 0.45
N VAL A 256 10.44 1.96 1.71
CA VAL A 256 11.10 2.68 2.80
C VAL A 256 12.19 1.79 3.35
N ALA A 257 13.44 2.25 3.24
CA ALA A 257 14.61 1.53 3.73
C ALA A 257 14.49 1.20 5.23
N SER A 258 15.04 0.05 5.63
CA SER A 258 14.99 -0.42 7.01
C SER A 258 15.88 0.44 7.89
N PRO A 259 15.37 1.11 8.94
CA PRO A 259 16.22 1.84 9.88
C PRO A 259 17.10 0.88 10.70
N VAL A 260 16.76 -0.41 10.75
CA VAL A 260 17.57 -1.45 11.40
C VAL A 260 18.83 -1.75 10.59
N GLU A 261 18.75 -1.67 9.26
CA GLU A 261 19.91 -1.79 8.38
C GLU A 261 20.89 -0.66 8.61
N ASP A 262 20.40 0.59 8.51
CA ASP A 262 21.20 1.79 8.75
C ASP A 262 21.86 1.76 10.14
N TYR A 263 21.13 1.26 11.14
CA TYR A 263 21.65 1.07 12.49
C TYR A 263 22.83 0.10 12.55
N PHE A 264 22.72 -1.09 11.97
CA PHE A 264 23.81 -2.08 12.01
C PHE A 264 25.00 -1.67 11.13
N LEU A 265 24.76 -1.00 10.01
CA LEU A 265 25.82 -0.39 9.20
C LEU A 265 26.60 0.66 10.01
N TYR A 266 25.89 1.52 10.73
CA TYR A 266 26.52 2.50 11.61
C TYR A 266 27.38 1.85 12.69
N ILE A 267 26.87 0.80 13.36
CA ILE A 267 27.66 0.05 14.36
C ILE A 267 28.92 -0.55 13.72
N ASN A 268 28.81 -1.09 12.50
CA ASN A 268 29.93 -1.69 11.79
C ASN A 268 31.03 -0.67 11.41
N ASP A 269 30.63 0.58 11.17
CA ASP A 269 31.50 1.69 10.76
C ASP A 269 32.10 2.48 11.95
N LEU A 270 31.74 2.12 13.19
CA LEU A 270 32.30 2.72 14.40
C LEU A 270 33.83 2.46 14.52
N PRO A 271 34.58 3.35 15.18
CA PRO A 271 35.99 3.10 15.52
C PRO A 271 36.15 1.81 16.34
N SER A 272 37.24 1.07 16.13
CA SER A 272 37.43 -0.31 16.64
C SER A 272 37.05 -0.52 18.12
N SER A 273 37.45 0.38 19.03
CA SER A 273 37.13 0.26 20.45
C SER A 273 35.63 0.41 20.75
N GLN A 274 34.95 1.34 20.08
CA GLN A 274 33.51 1.57 20.25
C GLN A 274 32.70 0.47 19.58
N LYS A 275 33.16 0.01 18.40
CA LYS A 275 32.58 -1.11 17.67
C LYS A 275 32.57 -2.37 18.53
N GLU A 276 33.71 -2.76 19.10
CA GLU A 276 33.80 -3.97 19.95
C GLU A 276 32.85 -3.91 21.16
N GLU A 277 32.75 -2.75 21.82
CA GLU A 277 31.84 -2.56 22.94
C GLU A 277 30.35 -2.67 22.53
N ALA A 278 29.99 -2.05 21.41
CA ALA A 278 28.63 -2.08 20.89
C ALA A 278 28.25 -3.46 20.37
N GLU A 279 29.11 -4.11 19.56
CA GLU A 279 28.88 -5.44 19.00
C GLU A 279 28.70 -6.51 20.08
N ARG A 280 29.38 -6.37 21.24
CA ARG A 280 29.14 -7.26 22.39
C ARG A 280 27.67 -7.32 22.81
N ILE A 281 26.92 -6.22 22.61
CA ILE A 281 25.49 -6.12 22.92
C ILE A 281 24.64 -6.39 21.68
N THR A 282 25.01 -5.86 20.52
CA THR A 282 24.15 -5.83 19.33
C THR A 282 24.28 -7.08 18.46
N LYS A 283 25.42 -7.78 18.49
CA LYS A 283 25.69 -8.95 17.65
C LYS A 283 24.71 -10.12 17.85
N PRO A 284 24.24 -10.45 19.08
CA PRO A 284 23.20 -11.45 19.27
C PRO A 284 21.92 -11.14 18.49
N PHE A 285 21.50 -9.86 18.45
CA PHE A 285 20.31 -9.44 17.69
C PHE A 285 20.54 -9.51 16.18
N LEU A 286 21.71 -9.08 15.70
CA LEU A 286 22.05 -9.18 14.28
C LEU A 286 22.06 -10.65 13.82
N ASN A 287 22.67 -11.54 14.61
CA ASN A 287 22.73 -12.96 14.30
C ASN A 287 21.35 -13.63 14.34
N ALA A 288 20.47 -13.20 15.26
CA ALA A 288 19.11 -13.71 15.35
C ALA A 288 18.25 -13.25 14.16
N LEU A 289 18.40 -12.00 13.72
CA LEU A 289 17.69 -11.47 12.57
C LEU A 289 18.13 -12.15 11.26
N GLY A 290 19.40 -12.50 11.11
CA GLY A 290 19.96 -12.95 9.83
C GLY A 290 19.86 -11.83 8.80
N ASP A 291 19.39 -12.12 7.59
CA ASP A 291 19.21 -11.12 6.51
C ASP A 291 17.96 -10.23 6.72
N ASP A 292 17.07 -10.58 7.65
CA ASP A 292 15.79 -9.88 7.83
C ASP A 292 15.93 -8.47 8.40
N TYR A 293 17.12 -8.12 8.91
CA TYR A 293 17.46 -6.78 9.39
C TYR A 293 17.37 -5.73 8.27
N ALA A 294 17.69 -6.13 7.03
CA ALA A 294 17.68 -5.28 5.83
C ALA A 294 16.31 -5.20 5.13
N ILE A 295 15.35 -6.05 5.53
CA ILE A 295 14.01 -6.05 4.91
C ILE A 295 13.35 -4.69 5.11
N SER A 296 13.19 -4.00 3.99
CA SER A 296 12.50 -2.71 3.84
C SER A 296 11.00 -2.82 4.09
N CYS A 297 10.34 -1.68 4.30
CA CYS A 297 8.88 -1.63 4.28
C CYS A 297 8.41 -1.28 2.87
N GLN A 298 7.67 -2.21 2.27
CA GLN A 298 7.06 -2.05 0.96
C GLN A 298 5.57 -1.71 1.13
N GLY A 299 5.03 -0.98 0.17
CA GLY A 299 3.61 -0.71 0.08
C GLY A 299 3.27 -0.04 -1.25
N THR A 300 2.00 0.18 -1.48
CA THR A 300 1.53 0.70 -2.76
C THR A 300 0.88 2.06 -2.57
N ALA A 301 1.07 2.95 -3.55
CA ALA A 301 0.43 4.25 -3.56
C ALA A 301 -0.19 4.60 -4.91
N PHE A 302 -1.28 5.36 -4.83
CA PHE A 302 -1.93 5.96 -5.98
C PHE A 302 -1.72 7.48 -5.95
N PHE A 303 -1.03 8.00 -6.97
CA PHE A 303 -0.79 9.42 -7.15
C PHE A 303 -1.54 9.90 -8.40
N PRO A 304 -2.68 10.61 -8.26
CA PRO A 304 -3.57 10.99 -9.37
C PRO A 304 -2.88 11.60 -10.59
N LEU A 305 -1.87 12.46 -10.38
CA LEU A 305 -1.13 13.11 -11.46
C LEU A 305 -0.11 12.18 -12.12
N GLN A 306 0.56 11.33 -11.33
CA GLN A 306 1.51 10.36 -11.87
C GLN A 306 0.78 9.26 -12.66
N GLY A 307 -0.40 8.82 -12.22
CA GLY A 307 -1.26 7.88 -12.97
C GLY A 307 -1.73 8.42 -14.34
N CYS A 308 -1.40 9.66 -14.70
CA CYS A 308 -1.64 10.23 -16.02
C CYS A 308 -0.37 10.30 -16.90
N ILE A 309 0.80 9.91 -16.38
CA ILE A 309 2.08 9.96 -17.08
C ILE A 309 2.33 8.60 -17.72
N ASN A 310 2.50 8.57 -19.04
CA ASN A 310 2.67 7.31 -19.78
C ASN A 310 4.05 6.68 -19.58
N HIS A 311 4.13 5.38 -19.89
CA HIS A 311 5.37 4.63 -19.95
C HIS A 311 6.24 4.97 -21.17
N SER A 312 7.56 4.86 -21.03
CA SER A 312 8.54 4.66 -22.12
C SER A 312 9.75 3.88 -21.60
N CYS A 313 10.24 2.89 -22.37
CA CYS A 313 11.52 2.20 -22.04
C CYS A 313 12.76 3.07 -22.27
N ILE A 314 12.56 4.30 -22.75
CA ILE A 314 13.52 5.40 -22.79
C ILE A 314 12.84 6.63 -22.19
N PRO A 315 12.65 6.67 -20.86
CA PRO A 315 11.87 7.71 -20.22
C PRO A 315 12.59 9.07 -20.25
N ASN A 316 11.82 10.16 -20.20
CA ASN A 316 12.37 11.51 -20.09
C ASN A 316 12.24 12.12 -18.67
N ALA A 317 11.67 11.36 -17.73
CA ALA A 317 11.57 11.69 -16.33
C ALA A 317 11.70 10.44 -15.45
N LYS A 318 12.00 10.63 -14.16
CA LYS A 318 12.03 9.56 -13.14
C LYS A 318 11.13 9.94 -11.97
N ALA A 319 10.29 9.02 -11.54
CA ALA A 319 9.52 9.17 -10.31
C ALA A 319 10.41 8.85 -9.10
N PHE A 320 10.38 9.70 -8.08
CA PHE A 320 11.03 9.42 -6.81
C PHE A 320 10.25 10.10 -5.68
N LYS A 321 10.28 9.50 -4.48
CA LYS A 321 9.64 10.06 -3.30
C LYS A 321 10.43 11.28 -2.81
N ARG A 322 9.77 12.44 -2.70
CA ARG A 322 10.29 13.66 -2.07
C ARG A 322 9.16 14.30 -1.26
N ASP A 323 9.48 15.03 -0.19
CA ASP A 323 8.48 15.55 0.75
C ASP A 323 7.50 16.58 0.14
N GLU A 324 7.83 17.19 -1.01
CA GLU A 324 6.93 18.07 -1.76
C GLU A 324 7.15 17.91 -3.28
N VAL A 325 6.07 17.92 -4.08
CA VAL A 325 6.15 17.91 -5.55
C VAL A 325 5.26 19.01 -6.15
N TYR A 326 5.88 19.92 -6.91
CA TYR A 326 5.21 20.81 -7.87
C TYR A 326 5.71 20.46 -9.27
N MET A 327 4.81 20.40 -10.26
CA MET A 327 5.21 20.23 -11.67
C MET A 327 4.31 21.01 -12.61
N LEU A 328 4.92 21.70 -13.57
CA LEU A 328 4.27 22.49 -14.64
C LEU A 328 5.00 22.16 -15.94
N LEU A 329 4.31 21.67 -16.98
CA LEU A 329 4.96 21.18 -18.20
C LEU A 329 4.33 21.59 -19.53
N ILE A 330 5.23 21.66 -20.51
CA ILE A 330 5.06 22.21 -21.87
C ILE A 330 5.14 21.07 -22.94
N PHE A 331 5.49 19.83 -22.56
CA PHE A 331 5.62 18.63 -23.43
C PHE A 331 5.13 17.34 -22.73
N GLN A 332 4.87 16.26 -23.49
CA GLN A 332 4.50 14.95 -22.94
C GLN A 332 5.66 14.34 -22.14
N ILE A 333 5.39 14.03 -20.88
CA ILE A 333 6.33 13.32 -19.99
C ILE A 333 6.11 11.83 -20.12
N THR A 334 7.20 11.08 -20.05
CA THR A 334 7.19 9.63 -19.89
C THR A 334 8.12 9.20 -18.75
N ILE A 335 7.68 8.22 -17.97
CA ILE A 335 8.47 7.54 -16.93
C ILE A 335 8.61 6.06 -17.32
N SER A 336 9.55 5.33 -16.71
CA SER A 336 9.52 3.87 -16.79
C SER A 336 8.62 3.32 -15.67
N TYR A 337 7.94 2.22 -15.95
CA TYR A 337 7.08 1.51 -14.99
C TYR A 337 7.74 0.22 -14.50
N ILE A 338 8.84 -0.17 -15.14
CA ILE A 338 9.53 -1.44 -15.02
C ILE A 338 11.03 -1.15 -15.04
N ASP A 339 11.87 -2.14 -14.73
CA ASP A 339 13.28 -2.03 -15.06
C ASP A 339 13.48 -1.96 -16.59
N GLU A 340 14.12 -0.90 -17.06
CA GLU A 340 14.42 -0.71 -18.48
C GLU A 340 15.64 -1.52 -18.96
N ASP A 341 16.46 -2.05 -18.04
CA ASP A 341 17.70 -2.76 -18.39
C ASP A 341 17.44 -4.21 -18.82
N VAL A 342 16.23 -4.74 -18.62
CA VAL A 342 15.86 -6.09 -19.05
C VAL A 342 15.60 -6.18 -20.57
N PRO A 343 15.71 -7.38 -21.18
CA PRO A 343 15.51 -7.59 -22.62
C PRO A 343 14.11 -7.23 -23.11
N TYR A 344 13.97 -6.96 -24.42
CA TYR A 344 12.69 -6.58 -25.06
C TYR A 344 11.50 -7.46 -24.66
N LYS A 345 11.67 -8.78 -24.73
CA LYS A 345 10.59 -9.73 -24.47
C LYS A 345 10.09 -9.60 -23.03
N GLU A 346 11.02 -9.55 -22.08
CA GLU A 346 10.73 -9.38 -20.65
C GLU A 346 10.07 -8.03 -20.37
N ARG A 347 10.51 -6.94 -21.03
CA ARG A 347 9.82 -5.64 -20.92
C ARG A 347 8.36 -5.69 -21.39
N GLN A 348 8.05 -6.43 -22.46
CA GLN A 348 6.66 -6.56 -22.92
C GLN A 348 5.83 -7.44 -21.98
N GLU A 349 6.43 -8.47 -21.39
CA GLU A 349 5.78 -9.33 -20.40
C GLU A 349 5.44 -8.54 -19.13
N LEU A 350 6.40 -7.78 -18.58
CA LEU A 350 6.16 -6.92 -17.41
C LEU A 350 5.13 -5.81 -17.67
N LEU A 351 5.05 -5.30 -18.91
CA LEU A 351 4.07 -4.27 -19.27
C LEU A 351 2.66 -4.81 -19.56
N ALA A 352 2.52 -6.14 -19.71
CA ALA A 352 1.22 -6.77 -19.90
C ALA A 352 0.28 -6.52 -18.69
N ASP A 353 0.83 -6.40 -17.49
CA ASP A 353 0.10 -6.06 -16.25
C ASP A 353 -0.59 -4.70 -16.34
N TYR A 354 -0.06 -3.79 -17.15
CA TYR A 354 -0.63 -2.48 -17.41
C TYR A 354 -1.61 -2.47 -18.60
N GLY A 355 -1.82 -3.62 -19.24
CA GLY A 355 -2.80 -3.82 -20.30
C GLY A 355 -2.48 -3.16 -21.65
N PHE A 356 -1.19 -2.95 -21.96
CA PHE A 356 -0.76 -2.39 -23.25
C PHE A 356 0.54 -3.02 -23.78
N ILE A 357 0.79 -2.86 -25.09
CA ILE A 357 2.05 -3.24 -25.76
C ILE A 357 2.88 -1.97 -25.97
N CYS A 358 4.13 -1.96 -25.49
CA CYS A 358 4.99 -0.80 -25.62
C CYS A 358 5.51 -0.65 -27.05
N LYS A 359 5.27 0.53 -27.63
CA LYS A 359 5.71 0.93 -28.97
C LYS A 359 6.64 2.14 -28.94
N CYS A 360 7.41 2.31 -27.86
CA CYS A 360 8.43 3.34 -27.79
C CYS A 360 9.54 3.09 -28.84
N PRO A 361 10.35 4.11 -29.21
CA PRO A 361 11.39 3.95 -30.23
C PRO A 361 12.31 2.74 -30.00
N ARG A 362 12.77 2.51 -28.77
CA ARG A 362 13.59 1.35 -28.41
C ARG A 362 12.87 0.02 -28.67
N CYS A 363 11.60 -0.08 -28.31
CA CYS A 363 10.82 -1.30 -28.55
C CYS A 363 10.57 -1.55 -30.04
N LEU A 364 10.37 -0.51 -30.85
CA LEU A 364 10.21 -0.66 -32.30
C LEU A 364 11.51 -1.09 -33.00
N GLU A 365 12.67 -0.70 -32.46
CA GLU A 365 13.99 -1.11 -32.97
C GLU A 365 14.34 -2.55 -32.57
N GLU A 366 13.97 -2.96 -31.35
CA GLU A 366 14.26 -4.30 -30.81
C GLU A 366 13.18 -5.35 -31.16
N GLU A 367 12.04 -4.93 -31.73
CA GLU A 367 10.95 -5.84 -32.11
C GLU A 367 11.44 -6.90 -33.13
N PRO A 368 11.26 -8.20 -32.85
CA PRO A 368 11.65 -9.25 -33.78
C PRO A 368 10.92 -9.07 -35.12
N GLN A 369 11.66 -8.90 -36.21
CA GLN A 369 11.07 -8.92 -37.54
C GLN A 369 10.55 -10.34 -37.81
N LEU A 370 9.26 -10.48 -38.09
CA LEU A 370 8.65 -11.74 -38.53
C LEU A 370 9.39 -12.22 -39.79
N SER A 371 10.22 -13.27 -39.65
CA SER A 371 10.91 -13.95 -40.75
C SER A 371 10.03 -14.99 -41.42
#